data_AF-A0A9E2R997-F1
#
_entry.id   AF-A0A9E2R997-F1
#
_cell.length_a   1.000
_cell.length_b   1.000
_cell.length_c   1.000
_cell.angle_alpha   90.00
_cell.angle_beta   90.00
_cell.angle_gamma   90.00
#
_symmetry.space_group_name_H-M   'P 1'
#
loop_
_entity.id
_entity.type
_entity.pdbx_description
1 polymer ?
#
loop_
_entity_poly.entity_id
_entity_poly.type
_entity_poly.pdbx_seq_one_letter_code
_entity_poly.pdbx_strand_id
1 'polypeptide(L)'
;MTRELAVLVEAKIPLAQGLAGIADTEKNPALQSMLRDVAGSIEAGLPLTEALRSYEHHFGPVYMETLRAAERSGDLVGVMRLLADLLDKIQETKQLLRRAMTYPVIVLCAITLAVSVIVIFVIPKFAATFVSQGVQMPVMTRILQTVGDTIRENWIAMLIGLVTVTSHYGSNCVWIASNLSARLVKLRVLQLKPVLKCPDIPWKWLGHTKVSPALWINFRIPWVSRALNPYALSPQSPLAKRDHWCEPLSRPSTSAFRPTV
;
A
#
# COMPACT_ATOMS: atom_id res chain seq x y z
N MET A 1 10.39 0.60 -11.02
CA MET A 1 9.96 1.25 -12.29
C MET A 1 11.08 2.05 -12.94
N THR A 2 11.17 3.40 -12.80
CA THR A 2 12.16 4.22 -13.53
C THR A 2 13.61 3.80 -13.28
N ARG A 3 13.95 3.46 -12.02
CA ARG A 3 15.25 2.90 -11.64
C ARG A 3 15.57 1.58 -12.35
N GLU A 4 14.61 0.65 -12.39
CA GLU A 4 14.78 -0.65 -13.06
C GLU A 4 14.92 -0.46 -14.56
N LEU A 5 14.13 0.42 -15.16
CA LEU A 5 14.24 0.75 -16.57
C LEU A 5 15.61 1.35 -16.91
N ALA A 6 16.13 2.26 -16.08
CA ALA A 6 17.47 2.82 -16.26
C ALA A 6 18.57 1.74 -16.28
N VAL A 7 18.50 0.77 -15.37
CA VAL A 7 19.44 -0.36 -15.30
C VAL A 7 19.34 -1.24 -16.55
N LEU A 8 18.14 -1.52 -17.04
CA LEU A 8 17.93 -2.33 -18.24
C LEU A 8 18.42 -1.62 -19.51
N VAL A 9 18.20 -0.30 -19.60
CA VAL A 9 18.70 0.55 -20.69
C VAL A 9 20.24 0.59 -20.68
N GLU A 10 20.84 0.70 -19.50
CA GLU A 10 22.30 0.66 -19.31
C GLU A 10 22.88 -0.72 -19.71
N ALA A 11 22.16 -1.80 -19.40
CA ALA A 11 22.50 -3.16 -19.82
C ALA A 11 22.24 -3.44 -21.33
N LYS A 12 21.74 -2.44 -22.08
CA LYS A 12 21.37 -2.56 -23.51
C LYS A 12 20.34 -3.64 -23.80
N ILE A 13 19.50 -3.96 -22.82
CA ILE A 13 18.38 -4.88 -23.00
C ILE A 13 17.30 -4.17 -23.83
N PRO A 14 16.67 -4.83 -24.82
CA PRO A 14 15.60 -4.23 -25.60
C PRO A 14 14.48 -3.68 -24.70
N LEU A 15 14.06 -2.44 -24.93
CA LEU A 15 13.10 -1.71 -24.07
C LEU A 15 11.77 -2.47 -23.89
N ALA A 16 11.25 -3.06 -24.96
CA ALA A 16 10.03 -3.86 -24.93
C ALA A 16 10.12 -5.04 -23.95
N GLN A 17 11.21 -5.82 -24.03
CA GLN A 17 11.46 -6.95 -23.14
C GLN A 17 11.67 -6.49 -21.69
N GLY A 18 12.39 -5.39 -21.50
CA GLY A 18 12.62 -4.83 -20.18
C GLY A 18 11.33 -4.37 -19.49
N LEU A 19 10.45 -3.67 -20.21
CA LEU A 19 9.15 -3.22 -19.69
C LEU A 19 8.21 -4.39 -19.39
N ALA A 20 8.20 -5.43 -20.22
CA ALA A 20 7.44 -6.65 -19.96
C ALA A 20 7.93 -7.34 -18.68
N GLY A 21 9.26 -7.45 -18.48
CA GLY A 21 9.84 -8.02 -17.26
C GLY A 21 9.51 -7.22 -16.00
N ILE A 22 9.52 -5.88 -16.07
CA ILE A 22 9.08 -5.03 -14.95
C ILE A 22 7.59 -5.25 -14.68
N ALA A 23 6.76 -5.38 -15.72
CA ALA A 23 5.32 -5.61 -15.55
C ALA A 23 4.99 -6.93 -14.82
N ASP A 24 5.83 -7.95 -14.98
CA ASP A 24 5.63 -9.25 -14.32
C ASP A 24 5.97 -9.25 -12.82
N THR A 25 6.82 -8.31 -12.38
CA THR A 25 7.20 -8.15 -10.98
C THR A 25 6.37 -7.10 -10.23
N GLU A 26 5.60 -6.29 -10.96
CA GLU A 26 4.82 -5.20 -10.39
C GLU A 26 3.58 -5.69 -9.64
N LYS A 27 3.34 -5.14 -8.44
CA LYS A 27 2.21 -5.55 -7.58
C LYS A 27 0.91 -4.82 -7.92
N ASN A 28 1.00 -3.62 -8.49
CA ASN A 28 -0.17 -2.82 -8.82
C ASN A 28 -0.75 -3.23 -10.20
N PRO A 29 -1.97 -3.78 -10.28
CA PRO A 29 -2.54 -4.26 -11.54
C PRO A 29 -2.73 -3.15 -12.58
N ALA A 30 -3.01 -1.91 -12.15
CA ALA A 30 -3.16 -0.77 -13.07
C ALA A 30 -1.83 -0.33 -13.68
N LEU A 31 -0.73 -0.51 -12.94
CA LEU A 31 0.61 -0.18 -13.38
C LEU A 31 1.18 -1.31 -14.26
N GLN A 32 0.87 -2.55 -13.92
CA GLN A 32 1.14 -3.73 -14.74
C GLN A 32 0.48 -3.62 -16.13
N SER A 33 -0.81 -3.28 -16.20
CA SER A 33 -1.50 -3.12 -17.49
C SER A 33 -0.88 -1.98 -18.32
N MET A 34 -0.57 -0.85 -17.68
CA MET A 34 0.10 0.28 -18.33
C MET A 34 1.43 -0.14 -18.95
N LEU A 35 2.28 -0.84 -18.20
CA LEU A 35 3.59 -1.27 -18.69
C LEU A 35 3.48 -2.25 -19.87
N ARG A 36 2.51 -3.16 -19.83
CA ARG A 36 2.25 -4.10 -20.93
C ARG A 36 1.78 -3.38 -22.20
N ASP A 37 0.90 -2.39 -22.06
CA ASP A 37 0.43 -1.57 -23.19
C ASP A 37 1.59 -0.78 -23.82
N VAL A 38 2.46 -0.20 -22.98
CA VAL A 38 3.64 0.54 -23.44
C VAL A 38 4.66 -0.39 -24.11
N ALA A 39 4.90 -1.58 -23.55
CA ALA A 39 5.77 -2.59 -24.14
C ALA A 39 5.28 -3.01 -25.55
N GLY A 40 3.98 -3.33 -25.69
CA GLY A 40 3.38 -3.67 -26.97
C GLY A 40 3.42 -2.53 -28.00
N SER A 41 3.29 -1.28 -27.54
CA SER A 41 3.42 -0.10 -28.41
C SER A 41 4.84 0.05 -28.97
N ILE A 42 5.85 -0.22 -28.15
CA ILE A 42 7.26 -0.17 -28.57
C ILE A 42 7.60 -1.33 -29.52
N GLU A 43 7.06 -2.52 -29.29
CA GLU A 43 7.18 -3.66 -30.22
C GLU A 43 6.57 -3.35 -31.58
N ALA A 44 5.49 -2.56 -31.61
CA ALA A 44 4.87 -2.06 -32.85
C ALA A 44 5.69 -0.94 -33.54
N GLY A 45 6.82 -0.52 -32.96
CA GLY A 45 7.72 0.47 -33.53
C GLY A 45 7.43 1.92 -33.12
N LEU A 46 6.57 2.15 -32.12
CA LEU A 46 6.36 3.50 -31.60
C LEU A 46 7.55 3.95 -30.74
N PRO A 47 7.95 5.24 -30.81
CA PRO A 47 8.96 5.79 -29.93
C PRO A 47 8.49 5.75 -28.47
N LEU A 48 9.43 5.59 -27.54
CA LEU A 48 9.17 5.44 -26.11
C LEU A 48 8.38 6.64 -25.55
N THR A 49 8.73 7.85 -25.98
CA THR A 49 8.05 9.07 -25.55
C THR A 49 6.58 9.07 -25.98
N GLU A 50 6.25 8.61 -27.18
CA GLU A 50 4.86 8.60 -27.66
C GLU A 50 4.05 7.49 -26.99
N ALA A 51 4.66 6.33 -26.74
CA ALA A 51 4.03 5.24 -26.00
C ALA A 51 3.66 5.67 -24.56
N LEU A 52 4.51 6.44 -23.88
CA LEU A 52 4.27 6.95 -22.53
C LEU A 52 3.32 8.16 -22.49
N ARG A 53 3.07 8.82 -23.63
CA ARG A 53 2.25 10.05 -23.69
C ARG A 53 0.80 9.83 -23.26
N SER A 54 0.24 8.65 -23.53
CA SER A 54 -1.09 8.23 -23.05
C SER A 54 -1.21 8.24 -21.52
N TYR A 55 -0.07 8.27 -20.82
CA TYR A 55 0.06 8.19 -19.37
C TYR A 55 0.75 9.43 -18.77
N GLU A 56 0.79 10.56 -19.50
CA GLU A 56 1.50 11.79 -19.09
C GLU A 56 1.16 12.28 -17.68
N HIS A 57 -0.09 12.14 -17.22
CA HIS A 57 -0.48 12.56 -15.87
C HIS A 57 0.27 11.79 -14.76
N HIS A 58 0.80 10.59 -15.02
CA HIS A 58 1.61 9.88 -14.03
C HIS A 58 3.06 10.37 -13.95
N PHE A 59 3.65 10.80 -15.06
CA PHE A 59 5.06 11.16 -15.16
C PHE A 59 5.31 12.68 -15.07
N GLY A 60 4.31 13.48 -15.43
CA GLY A 60 4.40 14.93 -15.47
C GLY A 60 5.12 15.46 -16.73
N PRO A 61 4.90 16.73 -17.09
CA PRO A 61 5.39 17.29 -18.35
C PRO A 61 6.93 17.36 -18.40
N VAL A 62 7.59 17.66 -17.28
CA VAL A 62 9.06 17.77 -17.22
C VAL A 62 9.73 16.43 -17.52
N TYR A 63 9.18 15.32 -17.04
CA TYR A 63 9.70 13.98 -17.31
C TYR A 63 9.56 13.64 -18.80
N MET A 64 8.40 13.92 -19.39
CA MET A 64 8.13 13.63 -20.81
C MET A 64 9.03 14.43 -21.75
N GLU A 65 9.22 15.73 -21.51
CA GLU A 65 10.09 16.57 -22.35
C GLU A 65 11.56 16.20 -22.22
N THR A 66 12.01 15.85 -21.01
CA THR A 66 13.38 15.38 -20.77
C THR A 66 13.63 14.06 -21.50
N LEU A 67 12.66 13.14 -21.44
CA LEU A 67 12.72 11.87 -22.15
C LEU A 67 12.70 12.05 -23.68
N ARG A 68 11.89 12.98 -24.18
CA ARG A 68 11.84 13.34 -25.60
C ARG A 68 13.18 13.87 -26.11
N ALA A 69 13.85 14.69 -25.31
CA ALA A 69 15.18 15.20 -25.62
C ALA A 69 16.22 14.06 -25.66
N ALA A 70 16.14 13.11 -24.72
CA ALA A 70 17.02 11.94 -24.66
C ALA A 70 16.84 11.00 -25.86
N GLU A 71 15.59 10.74 -26.26
CA GLU A 71 15.28 9.88 -27.40
C GLU A 71 15.78 10.48 -28.71
N ARG A 72 15.71 11.82 -28.85
CA ARG A 72 16.24 12.54 -30.01
C ARG A 72 17.77 12.64 -30.03
N SER A 73 18.39 12.78 -28.86
CA SER A 73 19.86 12.85 -28.74
C SER A 73 20.52 11.47 -28.83
N GLY A 74 19.74 10.40 -28.69
CA GLY A 74 20.25 9.03 -28.65
C GLY A 74 20.92 8.65 -27.32
N ASP A 75 21.00 9.58 -26.35
CA ASP A 75 21.54 9.32 -25.02
C ASP A 75 20.43 8.96 -24.02
N LEU A 76 19.76 7.83 -24.29
CA LEU A 76 18.74 7.32 -23.39
C LEU A 76 19.35 6.80 -22.07
N VAL A 77 20.56 6.26 -22.12
CA VAL A 77 21.25 5.66 -20.96
C VAL A 77 21.55 6.74 -19.90
N GLY A 78 22.23 7.83 -20.30
CA GLY A 78 22.61 8.88 -19.37
C GLY A 78 21.41 9.60 -18.78
N VAL A 79 20.42 9.94 -19.61
CA VAL A 79 19.23 10.67 -19.16
C VAL A 79 18.32 9.81 -18.30
N MET A 80 18.17 8.52 -18.59
CA MET A 80 17.31 7.65 -17.77
C MET A 80 17.91 7.41 -16.38
N ARG A 81 19.25 7.34 -16.27
CA ARG A 81 19.94 7.31 -14.97
C ARG A 81 19.72 8.61 -14.18
N LEU A 82 19.83 9.76 -14.85
CA LEU A 82 19.55 11.06 -14.24
C LEU A 82 18.09 11.16 -13.74
N LEU A 83 17.12 10.71 -14.55
CA LEU A 83 15.70 10.70 -14.18
C LEU A 83 15.44 9.77 -12.99
N ALA A 84 16.08 8.61 -12.94
CA ALA A 84 15.99 7.70 -11.80
C ALA A 84 16.51 8.35 -10.51
N ASP A 85 17.71 8.94 -10.55
CA ASP A 85 18.30 9.63 -9.39
C ASP A 85 17.47 10.84 -8.93
N LEU A 86 16.89 11.59 -9.88
CA LEU A 86 15.99 12.71 -9.58
C LEU A 86 14.73 12.22 -8.84
N LEU A 87 14.08 11.17 -9.36
CA LEU A 87 12.87 10.63 -8.75
C LEU A 87 13.15 10.04 -7.37
N ASP A 88 14.27 9.34 -7.20
CA ASP A 88 14.67 8.76 -5.90
C ASP A 88 14.90 9.86 -4.86
N LYS A 89 15.59 10.95 -5.20
CA LYS A 89 15.75 12.12 -4.31
C LYS A 89 14.42 12.78 -3.94
N ILE A 90 13.49 12.88 -4.89
CA ILE A 90 12.14 13.39 -4.64
C ILE A 90 11.37 12.45 -3.69
N GLN A 91 11.56 11.14 -3.81
CA GLN A 91 10.94 10.18 -2.90
C GLN A 91 11.56 10.21 -1.51
N GLU A 92 12.89 10.29 -1.40
CA GLU A 92 13.61 10.40 -0.13
C GLU A 92 13.18 11.65 0.65
N THR A 93 13.14 12.81 0.00
CA THR A 93 12.70 14.06 0.63
C THR A 93 11.25 13.99 1.12
N LYS A 94 10.34 13.39 0.33
CA LYS A 94 8.96 13.14 0.76
C LYS A 94 8.89 12.19 1.95
N GLN A 95 9.71 11.13 1.98
CA GLN A 95 9.76 10.20 3.10
C GLN A 95 10.32 10.84 4.37
N LEU A 96 11.36 11.67 4.25
CA LEU A 96 11.92 12.43 5.37
C LEU A 96 10.88 13.36 5.99
N LEU A 97 10.16 14.11 5.14
CA LEU A 97 9.07 14.98 5.59
C LEU A 97 7.97 14.17 6.30
N ARG A 98 7.59 13.03 5.75
CA ARG A 98 6.59 12.15 6.36
C ARG A 98 7.04 11.62 7.72
N ARG A 99 8.31 11.23 7.87
CA ARG A 99 8.86 10.75 9.14
C ARG A 99 8.93 11.87 10.19
N ALA A 100 9.32 13.08 9.79
CA ALA A 100 9.41 14.24 10.68
C ALA A 100 8.03 14.66 11.23
N MET A 101 6.96 14.50 10.46
CA MET A 101 5.60 14.87 10.87
C MET A 101 4.91 13.85 11.78
N THR A 102 5.32 12.58 11.75
CA THR A 102 4.69 11.52 12.55
C THR A 102 4.85 11.76 14.05
N TYR A 103 6.04 12.17 14.50
CA TYR A 103 6.31 12.37 15.93
C TYR A 103 5.49 13.52 16.56
N PRO A 104 5.44 14.73 15.97
CA PRO A 104 4.58 15.82 16.46
C PRO A 104 3.11 15.42 16.58
N VAL A 105 2.56 14.67 15.62
CA VAL A 105 1.16 14.24 15.65
C VAL A 105 0.87 13.32 16.83
N ILE A 106 1.74 12.34 17.11
CA ILE A 106 1.56 11.41 18.24
C ILE A 106 1.57 12.14 19.57
N VAL A 107 2.56 13.03 19.77
CA VAL A 107 2.70 13.78 21.02
C VAL A 107 1.51 14.73 21.23
N LEU A 108 1.07 15.42 20.18
CA LEU A 108 -0.07 16.33 20.26
C LEU A 108 -1.36 15.57 20.63
N CYS A 109 -1.57 14.37 20.07
CA CYS A 109 -2.71 13.52 20.44
C CYS A 109 -2.67 13.09 21.90
N ALA A 110 -1.50 12.70 22.40
CA ALA A 110 -1.34 12.30 23.80
C ALA A 110 -1.64 13.46 24.76
N ILE A 111 -1.15 14.66 24.46
CA ILE A 111 -1.41 15.88 25.26
C ILE A 111 -2.89 16.24 25.22
N THR A 112 -3.50 16.28 24.04
CA THR A 112 -4.94 16.59 23.90
C THR A 112 -5.80 15.61 24.68
N LEU A 113 -5.49 14.31 24.61
CA LEU A 113 -6.20 13.28 25.35
C LEU A 113 -6.03 13.42 26.86
N ALA A 114 -4.79 13.64 27.33
CA ALA A 114 -4.51 13.84 28.75
C ALA A 114 -5.24 15.07 29.33
N VAL A 115 -5.18 16.21 28.64
CA VAL A 115 -5.90 17.43 29.04
C VAL A 115 -7.41 17.20 29.06
N SER A 116 -7.97 16.50 28.07
CA SER A 116 -9.41 16.19 28.03
C SER A 116 -9.85 15.36 29.23
N VAL A 117 -9.07 14.34 29.61
CA VAL A 117 -9.35 13.52 30.80
C VAL A 117 -9.34 14.37 32.07
N ILE A 118 -8.36 15.27 32.22
CA ILE A 118 -8.28 16.17 33.38
C ILE A 118 -9.52 17.06 33.44
N VAL A 119 -9.89 17.70 32.34
CA VAL A 119 -11.03 18.61 32.30
C VAL A 119 -12.35 17.90 32.60
N ILE A 120 -12.57 16.71 32.02
CA ILE A 120 -13.84 15.98 32.14
C ILE A 120 -14.02 15.38 33.55
N PHE A 121 -12.96 14.87 34.18
CA PHE A 121 -13.06 14.12 35.44
C PHE A 121 -12.56 14.87 36.67
N VAL A 122 -11.53 15.71 36.53
CA VAL A 122 -10.84 16.33 37.68
C VAL A 122 -11.49 17.65 38.08
N ILE A 123 -11.72 18.56 37.12
CA ILE A 123 -12.37 19.86 37.36
C ILE A 123 -13.75 19.74 38.07
N PRO A 124 -14.68 18.86 37.65
CA PRO A 124 -15.98 18.77 38.32
C PRO A 124 -15.88 18.29 39.78
N LYS A 125 -14.88 17.46 40.10
CA LYS A 125 -14.66 16.99 41.49
C LYS A 125 -14.28 18.15 42.39
N PHE A 126 -13.40 19.04 41.93
CA PHE A 126 -13.04 20.24 42.67
C PHE A 126 -14.23 21.19 42.83
N ALA A 127 -15.02 21.39 41.77
CA ALA A 127 -16.21 22.22 41.85
C ALA A 127 -17.21 21.71 42.90
N ALA A 128 -17.44 20.39 42.97
CA ALA A 128 -18.31 19.80 43.98
C ALA A 128 -17.83 20.06 45.41
N THR A 129 -16.51 20.06 45.65
CA THR A 129 -15.93 20.35 46.96
C THR A 129 -16.18 21.80 47.40
N PHE A 130 -16.11 22.77 46.49
CA PHE A 130 -16.40 24.17 46.83
C PHE A 130 -17.88 24.40 47.17
N VAL A 131 -18.80 23.73 46.47
CA VAL A 131 -20.25 23.80 46.77
C VAL A 131 -20.54 23.26 48.17
N SER A 132 -19.91 22.15 48.56
CA SER A 132 -20.12 21.57 49.91
C SER A 132 -19.62 22.45 51.05
N GLN A 133 -18.68 23.37 50.79
CA GLN A 133 -18.13 24.29 51.79
C GLN A 133 -18.90 25.63 51.85
N GLY A 134 -19.95 25.81 51.04
CA GLY A 134 -20.72 27.05 50.99
C GLY A 134 -19.95 28.25 50.41
N VAL A 135 -18.76 28.02 49.85
CA VAL A 135 -17.92 29.06 49.25
C VAL A 135 -18.28 29.16 47.77
N GLN A 136 -18.65 30.37 47.32
CA GLN A 136 -18.90 30.60 45.90
C GLN A 136 -17.60 30.42 45.10
N MET A 137 -17.67 29.65 44.00
CA MET A 137 -16.50 29.40 43.17
C MET A 137 -15.93 30.72 42.62
N PRO A 138 -14.60 30.94 42.73
CA PRO A 138 -13.93 32.08 42.12
C PRO A 138 -14.22 32.16 40.62
N VAL A 139 -14.30 33.38 40.10
CA VAL A 139 -14.70 33.64 38.70
C VAL A 139 -13.79 32.92 37.71
N MET A 140 -12.49 32.80 38.01
CA MET A 140 -11.55 32.06 37.16
C MET A 140 -11.87 30.56 37.06
N THR A 141 -12.29 29.93 38.16
CA THR A 141 -12.67 28.51 38.15
C THR A 141 -13.97 28.30 37.37
N ARG A 142 -14.92 29.23 37.48
CA ARG A 142 -16.20 29.17 36.76
C ARG A 142 -16.02 29.27 35.25
N ILE A 143 -15.12 30.13 34.78
CA ILE A 143 -14.77 30.24 33.36
C ILE A 143 -14.17 28.91 32.87
N LEU A 144 -13.20 28.34 33.60
CA LEU A 144 -12.64 27.02 33.26
C LEU A 144 -13.69 25.92 33.21
N GLN A 145 -14.68 25.98 34.09
CA GLN A 145 -15.76 25.00 34.15
C GLN A 145 -16.69 25.10 32.94
N THR A 146 -17.05 26.31 32.51
CA THR A 146 -17.85 26.51 31.28
C THR A 146 -17.14 26.02 30.02
N VAL A 147 -15.81 26.19 29.95
CA VAL A 147 -15.00 25.61 28.86
C VAL A 147 -15.00 24.08 28.94
N GLY A 148 -14.90 23.53 30.16
CA GLY A 148 -14.95 22.09 30.39
C GLY A 148 -16.30 21.45 30.07
N ASP A 149 -17.41 22.13 30.36
CA ASP A 149 -18.75 21.66 30.03
C ASP A 149 -18.98 21.68 28.51
N THR A 150 -18.46 22.70 27.79
CA THR A 150 -18.47 22.75 26.32
C THR A 150 -17.67 21.58 25.71
N ILE A 151 -16.52 21.24 26.30
CA ILE A 151 -15.70 20.09 25.89
C ILE A 151 -16.42 18.77 26.18
N ARG A 152 -17.13 18.68 27.32
CA ARG A 152 -17.89 17.50 27.72
C ARG A 152 -19.09 17.27 26.82
N GLU A 153 -19.85 18.30 26.45
CA GLU A 153 -20.98 18.15 25.52
C GLU A 153 -20.52 17.78 24.11
N ASN A 154 -19.38 18.31 23.67
CA ASN A 154 -18.82 18.08 22.34
C ASN A 154 -17.69 17.03 22.30
N TRP A 155 -17.56 16.17 23.30
CA TRP A 155 -16.45 15.20 23.40
C TRP A 155 -16.41 14.22 22.21
N ILE A 156 -17.57 13.83 21.69
CA ILE A 156 -17.69 12.98 20.49
C ILE A 156 -17.18 13.73 19.26
N ALA A 157 -17.55 15.01 19.10
CA ALA A 157 -17.07 15.85 18.00
C ALA A 157 -15.57 16.11 18.09
N MET A 158 -15.01 16.23 19.29
CA MET A 158 -13.55 16.33 19.51
C MET A 158 -12.82 15.03 19.21
N LEU A 159 -13.37 13.87 19.56
CA LEU A 159 -12.80 12.58 19.17
C LEU A 159 -12.88 12.36 17.67
N ILE A 160 -14.00 12.69 17.03
CA ILE A 160 -14.12 12.68 15.57
C ILE A 160 -13.14 13.68 14.96
N GLY A 161 -12.97 14.87 15.55
CA GLY A 161 -11.99 15.87 15.14
C GLY A 161 -10.55 15.36 15.26
N LEU A 162 -10.19 14.71 16.36
CA LEU A 162 -8.86 14.15 16.56
C LEU A 162 -8.60 12.96 15.64
N VAL A 163 -9.58 12.08 15.45
CA VAL A 163 -9.50 10.94 14.53
C VAL A 163 -9.44 11.44 13.09
N THR A 164 -10.22 12.45 12.71
CA THR A 164 -10.16 13.04 11.37
C THR A 164 -8.88 13.82 11.16
N VAL A 165 -8.34 14.51 12.16
CA VAL A 165 -7.04 15.19 12.08
C VAL A 165 -5.93 14.16 11.96
N THR A 166 -5.81 13.19 12.87
CA THR A 166 -4.80 12.12 12.78
C THR A 166 -4.95 11.28 11.52
N SER A 167 -6.17 10.96 11.13
CA SER A 167 -6.47 10.28 9.87
C SER A 167 -6.25 11.20 8.68
N HIS A 168 -6.40 12.52 8.73
CA HIS A 168 -6.17 13.41 7.59
C HIS A 168 -4.70 13.81 7.48
N TYR A 169 -3.93 13.89 8.56
CA TYR A 169 -2.47 14.05 8.52
C TYR A 169 -1.79 12.72 8.18
N GLY A 170 -2.28 11.60 8.73
CA GLY A 170 -1.87 10.24 8.36
C GLY A 170 -2.28 9.89 6.93
N SER A 171 -3.53 10.18 6.55
CA SER A 171 -4.03 10.00 5.19
C SER A 171 -3.41 11.00 4.25
N ASN A 172 -3.26 12.30 4.49
CA ASN A 172 -2.52 13.19 3.56
C ASN A 172 -1.06 12.75 3.39
N CYS A 173 -0.42 12.19 4.41
CA CYS A 173 0.90 11.57 4.24
C CYS A 173 0.86 10.24 3.46
N VAL A 174 -0.25 9.49 3.52
CA VAL A 174 -0.52 8.25 2.73
C VAL A 174 -1.11 8.55 1.33
N TRP A 175 -1.79 9.69 1.16
CA TRP A 175 -2.68 10.12 0.08
C TRP A 175 -1.98 11.11 -0.83
N ILE A 176 -1.03 11.91 -0.34
CA ILE A 176 -0.03 12.55 -1.22
C ILE A 176 0.82 11.47 -1.92
N ALA A 177 0.93 10.26 -1.35
CA ALA A 177 1.53 9.10 -2.00
C ALA A 177 0.55 8.27 -2.85
N SER A 178 -0.76 8.21 -2.54
CA SER A 178 -1.75 7.38 -3.25
C SER A 178 -2.74 8.13 -4.16
N ASN A 179 -2.86 9.46 -4.10
CA ASN A 179 -3.86 10.21 -4.86
C ASN A 179 -3.40 10.66 -6.25
N LEU A 180 -2.11 10.51 -6.57
CA LEU A 180 -1.69 10.64 -7.98
C LEU A 180 -2.23 9.47 -8.83
N SER A 181 -2.47 8.28 -8.24
CA SER A 181 -3.05 7.14 -8.95
C SER A 181 -4.59 7.11 -8.88
N ALA A 182 -5.22 7.57 -7.79
CA ALA A 182 -6.67 7.51 -7.64
C ALA A 182 -7.45 8.54 -8.49
N ARG A 183 -6.90 9.74 -8.70
CA ARG A 183 -7.54 10.78 -9.54
C ARG A 183 -7.62 10.39 -11.01
N LEU A 184 -6.66 9.60 -11.51
CA LEU A 184 -6.66 9.10 -12.89
C LEU A 184 -7.65 7.95 -13.13
N VAL A 185 -7.80 7.04 -12.16
CA VAL A 185 -8.76 5.94 -12.28
C VAL A 185 -10.21 6.47 -12.31
N LYS A 186 -10.53 7.48 -11.49
CA LYS A 186 -11.90 8.03 -11.43
C LYS A 186 -12.30 8.83 -12.68
N LEU A 187 -11.35 9.50 -13.34
CA LEU A 187 -11.57 10.18 -14.63
C LEU A 187 -11.72 9.19 -15.79
N ARG A 188 -11.03 8.04 -15.75
CA ARG A 188 -11.10 7.02 -16.81
C ARG A 188 -12.36 6.15 -16.75
N VAL A 189 -12.93 5.88 -15.57
CA VAL A 189 -14.17 5.07 -15.43
C VAL A 189 -15.43 5.80 -15.92
N LEU A 190 -15.46 7.14 -15.88
CA LEU A 190 -16.61 7.92 -16.37
C LEU A 190 -16.66 8.06 -17.91
N GLN A 191 -15.53 7.85 -18.61
CA GLN A 191 -15.45 7.92 -20.08
C GLN A 191 -15.64 6.56 -20.78
N LEU A 192 -15.71 5.44 -20.03
CA LEU A 192 -15.78 4.08 -20.59
C LEU A 192 -17.21 3.53 -20.76
N LYS A 193 -18.25 4.37 -20.65
CA LYS A 193 -19.65 3.93 -20.75
C LYS A 193 -20.22 3.68 -22.17
N PRO A 194 -19.69 4.16 -23.32
CA PRO A 194 -20.36 3.92 -24.59
C PRO A 194 -19.62 2.92 -25.50
N VAL A 195 -19.02 1.84 -24.97
CA VAL A 195 -18.31 0.82 -25.79
C VAL A 195 -18.86 -0.61 -25.63
N LEU A 196 -19.93 -0.81 -24.85
CA LEU A 196 -20.69 -2.07 -24.88
C LEU A 196 -21.88 -1.93 -25.83
N LYS A 197 -21.60 -1.92 -27.13
CA LYS A 197 -22.59 -2.26 -28.16
C LYS A 197 -22.03 -3.44 -28.95
N CYS A 198 -22.32 -4.64 -28.46
CA CYS A 198 -21.98 -5.89 -29.14
C CYS A 198 -22.67 -5.92 -30.52
N PRO A 199 -21.96 -6.28 -31.59
CA PRO A 199 -22.60 -6.70 -32.83
C PRO A 199 -23.21 -8.09 -32.65
N ASP A 200 -24.38 -8.26 -33.25
CA ASP A 200 -25.28 -9.41 -33.17
C ASP A 200 -24.60 -10.76 -33.44
N ILE A 201 -24.77 -11.72 -32.52
CA ILE A 201 -24.46 -13.13 -32.74
C ILE A 201 -25.77 -13.82 -33.23
N PRO A 202 -25.80 -14.42 -34.42
CA PRO A 202 -27.00 -15.10 -34.92
C PRO A 202 -27.22 -16.45 -34.21
N TRP A 203 -28.33 -16.54 -33.48
CA TRP A 203 -28.85 -17.65 -32.66
C TRP A 203 -29.26 -18.93 -33.44
N LYS A 204 -28.73 -19.14 -34.64
CA LYS A 204 -29.23 -20.11 -35.63
C LYS A 204 -28.57 -21.51 -35.62
N TRP A 205 -27.84 -21.87 -34.57
CA TRP A 205 -27.23 -23.22 -34.43
C TRP A 205 -27.75 -24.06 -33.25
N LEU A 206 -28.88 -23.69 -32.64
CA LEU A 206 -29.65 -24.64 -31.83
C LEU A 206 -30.67 -25.36 -32.72
N GLY A 207 -30.23 -26.45 -33.35
CA GLY A 207 -31.08 -27.29 -34.16
C GLY A 207 -30.49 -28.67 -34.40
N HIS A 208 -31.08 -29.66 -33.73
CA HIS A 208 -30.98 -31.09 -34.00
C HIS A 208 -29.70 -31.83 -33.58
N THR A 209 -29.75 -32.50 -32.42
CA THR A 209 -29.64 -33.97 -32.37
C THR A 209 -30.40 -34.50 -31.16
N LYS A 210 -31.20 -35.54 -31.41
CA LYS A 210 -32.12 -36.18 -30.46
C LYS A 210 -31.34 -36.89 -29.35
N VAL A 211 -31.68 -36.61 -28.10
CA VAL A 211 -31.26 -37.42 -26.95
C VAL A 211 -32.17 -38.65 -26.89
N SER A 212 -31.59 -39.84 -27.00
CA SER A 212 -32.26 -41.13 -26.79
C SER A 212 -31.80 -41.70 -25.44
N PRO A 213 -32.70 -42.01 -24.48
CA PRO A 213 -32.33 -42.34 -23.09
C PRO A 213 -32.09 -43.85 -22.88
N ALA A 214 -31.34 -44.50 -23.76
CA ALA A 214 -31.12 -45.95 -23.72
C ALA A 214 -29.67 -46.32 -24.05
N LEU A 215 -28.71 -45.93 -23.21
CA LEU A 215 -27.37 -46.53 -23.18
C LEU A 215 -26.67 -46.27 -21.83
N TRP A 216 -27.36 -46.57 -20.73
CA TRP A 216 -26.76 -46.70 -19.40
C TRP A 216 -26.36 -48.15 -19.16
N ILE A 217 -25.24 -48.60 -19.76
CA ILE A 217 -24.51 -49.80 -19.33
C ILE A 217 -23.02 -49.59 -19.68
N ASN A 218 -22.17 -49.77 -18.67
CA ASN A 218 -20.71 -49.92 -18.73
C ASN A 218 -19.90 -48.72 -19.24
N PHE A 219 -19.38 -47.90 -18.32
CA PHE A 219 -17.94 -47.60 -18.34
C PHE A 219 -17.41 -47.31 -16.93
N ARG A 220 -16.53 -48.23 -16.53
CA ARG A 220 -15.83 -48.40 -15.26
C ARG A 220 -14.56 -47.56 -15.28
N ILE A 221 -14.45 -46.46 -14.52
CA ILE A 221 -13.20 -45.71 -14.38
C ILE A 221 -12.99 -45.22 -12.92
N PRO A 222 -11.75 -45.28 -12.38
CA PRO A 222 -11.45 -45.61 -10.99
C PRO A 222 -11.00 -44.40 -10.14
N TRP A 223 -11.96 -43.65 -9.63
CA TRP A 223 -11.75 -42.53 -8.70
C TRP A 223 -12.12 -42.87 -7.25
N VAL A 224 -12.54 -44.12 -6.95
CA VAL A 224 -13.15 -44.46 -5.65
C VAL A 224 -12.19 -45.17 -4.66
N SER A 225 -11.05 -45.73 -5.09
CA SER A 225 -10.18 -46.50 -4.19
C SER A 225 -9.03 -45.73 -3.52
N ARG A 226 -8.79 -44.47 -3.89
CA ARG A 226 -7.66 -43.67 -3.33
C ARG A 226 -8.06 -42.73 -2.18
N ALA A 227 -9.32 -42.77 -1.76
CA ALA A 227 -9.88 -41.92 -0.69
C ALA A 227 -10.01 -42.62 0.67
N LEU A 228 -9.47 -43.83 0.85
CA LEU A 228 -9.78 -44.69 2.02
C LEU A 228 -8.57 -45.25 2.78
N ASN A 229 -7.42 -44.56 2.85
CA ASN A 229 -6.43 -44.92 3.87
C ASN A 229 -5.46 -43.79 4.28
N PRO A 230 -5.81 -42.95 5.27
CA PRO A 230 -4.84 -42.26 6.11
C PRO A 230 -4.40 -43.24 7.23
N TYR A 231 -3.12 -43.25 7.63
CA TYR A 231 -2.55 -44.09 8.70
C TYR A 231 -2.15 -45.54 8.34
N ALA A 232 -1.06 -45.71 7.59
CA ALA A 232 -0.26 -46.94 7.67
C ALA A 232 1.21 -46.59 7.98
N LEU A 233 1.60 -46.87 9.23
CA LEU A 233 2.91 -46.68 9.84
C LEU A 233 3.95 -47.71 9.33
N SER A 234 5.22 -47.29 9.32
CA SER A 234 6.48 -48.06 9.23
C SER A 234 6.58 -49.21 10.24
N PRO A 235 7.47 -50.22 10.07
CA PRO A 235 8.72 -50.20 10.87
C PRO A 235 9.97 -50.99 10.34
N GLN A 236 11.16 -50.49 10.74
CA GLN A 236 12.40 -51.19 11.23
C GLN A 236 13.23 -52.07 10.24
N SER A 237 14.56 -52.22 10.31
CA SER A 237 15.77 -51.70 11.05
C SER A 237 16.97 -52.59 10.56
N PRO A 238 18.20 -52.68 11.16
CA PRO A 238 19.10 -51.77 11.89
C PRO A 238 20.53 -51.74 11.25
N LEU A 239 21.42 -50.78 11.55
CA LEU A 239 22.59 -50.87 12.45
C LEU A 239 23.32 -49.50 12.35
N ALA A 240 23.34 -48.64 13.37
CA ALA A 240 24.14 -48.66 14.60
C ALA A 240 25.42 -47.78 14.54
N LYS A 241 25.37 -46.70 15.34
CA LYS A 241 26.44 -46.10 16.17
C LYS A 241 27.60 -45.30 15.54
N ARG A 242 27.60 -43.99 15.82
CA ARG A 242 28.39 -43.31 16.89
C ARG A 242 28.12 -41.80 16.77
N ASP A 243 27.40 -41.20 17.72
CA ASP A 243 27.91 -40.61 18.97
C ASP A 243 29.02 -39.59 18.71
N HIS A 244 28.73 -38.29 18.90
CA HIS A 244 29.44 -37.42 19.85
C HIS A 244 29.04 -35.92 19.77
N TRP A 245 28.52 -35.43 20.91
CA TRP A 245 28.41 -34.03 21.41
C TRP A 245 27.39 -33.10 20.74
N CYS A 246 26.21 -32.85 21.34
CA CYS A 246 25.92 -31.95 22.48
C CYS A 246 26.15 -30.45 22.19
N GLU A 247 25.05 -29.78 21.83
CA GLU A 247 24.52 -28.49 22.35
C GLU A 247 24.78 -28.24 23.86
N PRO A 248 24.37 -27.11 24.51
CA PRO A 248 23.76 -25.84 24.03
C PRO A 248 24.14 -24.53 24.83
N LEU A 249 23.51 -23.40 24.44
CA LEU A 249 22.95 -22.29 25.26
C LEU A 249 23.84 -21.36 26.14
N SER A 250 23.69 -20.04 25.88
CA SER A 250 23.15 -18.98 26.80
C SER A 250 23.89 -17.62 26.78
N ARG A 251 23.14 -16.53 26.55
CA ARG A 251 23.39 -15.15 27.08
C ARG A 251 22.80 -15.11 28.53
N PRO A 252 23.00 -14.11 29.44
CA PRO A 252 23.31 -12.68 29.23
C PRO A 252 24.09 -11.90 30.34
N SER A 253 24.18 -10.57 30.16
CA SER A 253 24.12 -9.45 31.16
C SER A 253 25.35 -8.93 31.94
N THR A 254 25.54 -7.59 31.81
CA THR A 254 25.84 -6.56 32.83
C THR A 254 27.14 -6.52 33.65
N SER A 255 27.91 -5.45 33.48
CA SER A 255 28.42 -4.48 34.49
C SER A 255 29.27 -3.43 33.74
N ALA A 256 29.06 -2.10 33.78
CA ALA A 256 29.03 -1.12 34.86
C ALA A 256 30.33 -1.04 35.68
N PHE A 257 31.24 -0.09 35.37
CA PHE A 257 31.81 0.92 36.29
C PHE A 257 32.93 1.77 35.62
N ARG A 258 32.87 3.11 35.79
CA ARG A 258 34.00 4.09 35.68
C ARG A 258 34.92 3.95 36.93
N PRO A 259 35.84 4.87 37.32
CA PRO A 259 36.58 5.99 36.69
C PRO A 259 38.12 5.82 36.87
N THR A 260 38.99 6.68 36.32
CA THR A 260 39.84 7.74 36.96
C THR A 260 41.15 7.78 36.10
N VAL A 261 41.99 8.79 35.94
CA VAL A 261 42.33 10.10 36.56
C VAL A 261 42.72 11.02 35.40
#